data_AF-A0A6I4YGE6-F1
#
_entry.id   AF-A0A6I4YGE6-F1
#
_cell.length_a   1.000
_cell.length_b   1.000
_cell.length_c   1.000
_cell.angle_alpha   90.00
_cell.angle_beta   90.00
_cell.angle_gamma   90.00
#
_symmetry.space_group_name_H-M   'P 1'
#
loop_
_entity.id
_entity.type
_entity.pdbx_description
1 polymer ?
#
loop_
_entity_poly.entity_id
_entity_poly.type
_entity_poly.pdbx_seq_one_letter_code
_entity_poly.pdbx_strand_id
1 'polypeptide(L)'
;MTHTYPTPHTRRLGQPLPPADLHHLTPDGPHLSVHTTRGPLPVYRFTPLQMALLTGENVPSASHWPEHLKAFLYQYVPLPTLPPGPHPLPGTVHAQGRDPHGLRTWDHTTYQGWPLYLYAHDRPGQPPCGDVPHLFTPVRLDQAPLPGPHHRPHGP
;
A
#
# COMPACT_ATOMS: atom_id res chain seq x y z
N MET A 1 22.48 40.23 16.68
CA MET A 1 22.94 38.88 16.32
C MET A 1 21.95 37.88 16.89
N THR A 2 20.91 37.56 16.12
CA THR A 2 19.87 36.59 16.50
C THR A 2 20.27 35.23 15.95
N HIS A 3 20.75 34.35 16.83
CA HIS A 3 21.04 32.96 16.50
C HIS A 3 19.73 32.19 16.38
N THR A 4 19.34 31.90 15.14
CA THR A 4 18.34 30.88 14.84
C THR A 4 18.93 29.52 15.21
N TYR A 5 18.37 28.86 16.23
CA TYR A 5 18.64 27.45 16.48
C TYR A 5 17.80 26.61 15.50
N PRO A 6 18.38 25.85 14.57
CA PRO A 6 17.65 24.76 13.93
C PRO A 6 17.46 23.66 14.97
N THR A 7 16.21 23.32 15.29
CA THR A 7 15.88 22.16 16.10
C THR A 7 16.31 20.88 15.36
N PRO A 8 17.19 20.05 15.93
CA PRO A 8 17.55 18.77 15.33
C PRO A 8 16.58 17.67 15.78
N HIS A 9 16.02 16.99 14.78
CA HIS A 9 15.62 15.57 14.76
C HIS A 9 14.61 15.03 15.79
N THR A 10 13.47 14.56 15.26
CA THR A 10 13.10 13.15 15.45
C THR A 10 12.58 12.55 14.15
N ARG A 11 13.42 12.58 13.10
CA ARG A 11 13.28 11.62 12.00
C ARG A 11 13.48 10.25 12.65
N ARG A 12 12.43 9.43 12.80
CA ARG A 12 12.58 8.01 13.20
C ARG A 12 13.48 7.35 12.17
N LEU A 13 14.78 7.28 12.48
CA LEU A 13 15.77 6.47 11.78
C LEU A 13 15.23 5.04 11.78
N GLY A 14 14.87 4.53 10.59
CA GLY A 14 14.48 3.12 10.41
C GLY A 14 13.08 2.85 9.87
N GLN A 15 12.26 3.86 9.56
CA GLN A 15 10.94 3.62 8.96
C GLN A 15 11.02 3.59 7.42
N PRO A 16 10.74 2.44 6.75
CA PRO A 16 10.96 2.31 5.32
C PRO A 16 10.10 3.26 4.49
N LEU A 17 10.72 4.00 3.57
CA LEU A 17 10.03 4.87 2.62
C LEU A 17 9.86 4.14 1.28
N PRO A 18 8.88 4.55 0.46
CA PRO A 18 8.83 4.07 -0.92
C PRO A 18 10.15 4.37 -1.64
N PRO A 19 10.60 3.50 -2.54
CA PRO A 19 11.71 3.81 -3.44
C PRO A 19 11.45 5.12 -4.22
N ALA A 20 12.51 5.83 -4.59
CA ALA A 20 12.39 7.09 -5.34
C ALA A 20 12.14 6.86 -6.85
N ASP A 21 12.38 5.65 -7.35
CA ASP A 21 12.33 5.25 -8.76
C ASP A 21 11.01 4.56 -9.16
N LEU A 22 9.91 4.93 -8.50
CA LEU A 22 8.57 4.43 -8.85
C LEU A 22 7.99 5.25 -10.00
N HIS A 23 7.63 4.60 -11.10
CA HIS A 23 7.08 5.28 -12.28
C HIS A 23 5.56 5.13 -12.40
N HIS A 24 5.06 3.95 -12.74
CA HIS A 24 3.64 3.70 -12.97
C HIS A 24 3.31 2.23 -12.67
N LEU A 25 2.03 1.93 -12.49
CA LEU A 25 1.56 0.56 -12.36
C LEU A 25 1.56 -0.14 -13.73
N THR A 26 2.01 -1.40 -13.75
CA THR A 26 2.08 -2.24 -14.95
C THR A 26 1.69 -3.69 -14.61
N PRO A 27 1.11 -4.43 -15.56
CA PRO A 27 1.06 -5.89 -15.48
C PRO A 27 2.48 -6.48 -15.44
N ASP A 28 2.66 -7.54 -14.66
CA ASP A 28 3.83 -8.41 -14.63
C ASP A 28 3.34 -9.86 -14.52
N GLY A 29 3.17 -10.49 -15.69
CA GLY A 29 2.45 -11.76 -15.80
C GLY A 29 1.02 -11.63 -15.24
N PRO A 30 0.59 -12.50 -14.30
CA PRO A 30 -0.73 -12.43 -13.67
C PRO A 30 -0.83 -11.41 -12.53
N HIS A 31 0.29 -10.76 -12.16
CA HIS A 31 0.35 -9.85 -11.03
C HIS A 31 0.41 -8.39 -11.46
N LEU A 32 0.02 -7.52 -10.54
CA LEU A 32 0.26 -6.09 -10.65
C LEU A 32 1.63 -5.77 -10.03
N SER A 33 2.39 -4.91 -10.68
CA SER A 33 3.69 -4.42 -10.21
C SER A 33 3.82 -2.92 -10.49
N VAL A 34 4.78 -2.27 -9.83
CA VAL A 34 5.26 -0.93 -10.20
C VAL A 34 6.44 -1.06 -11.15
N HIS A 35 6.38 -0.35 -12.27
CA HIS A 35 7.52 -0.18 -13.15
C HIS A 35 8.59 0.70 -12.49
N THR A 36 9.81 0.18 -12.41
CA THR A 36 11.03 0.92 -12.02
C THR A 36 12.10 0.77 -13.09
N THR A 37 13.12 1.63 -13.09
CA THR A 37 14.28 1.49 -14.01
C THR A 37 15.08 0.21 -13.80
N ARG A 38 14.94 -0.44 -12.63
CA ARG A 38 15.68 -1.65 -12.24
C ARG A 38 14.86 -2.93 -12.39
N GLY A 39 13.66 -2.83 -12.96
CA GLY A 39 12.72 -3.95 -13.14
C GLY A 39 11.39 -3.74 -12.41
N PRO A 40 10.45 -4.68 -12.54
CA PRO A 40 9.17 -4.61 -11.84
C PRO A 40 9.38 -4.76 -10.33
N LEU A 41 8.62 -4.00 -9.54
CA LEU A 41 8.56 -4.11 -8.09
C LEU A 41 7.15 -4.59 -7.70
N PRO A 42 6.99 -5.70 -6.97
CA PRO A 42 5.66 -6.24 -6.65
C PRO A 42 4.88 -5.31 -5.73
N VAL A 43 3.55 -5.34 -5.88
CA VAL A 43 2.61 -4.66 -4.97
C VAL A 43 1.75 -5.67 -4.22
N TYR A 44 1.41 -5.33 -2.99
CA TYR A 44 0.67 -6.18 -2.07
C TYR A 44 -0.65 -5.54 -1.66
N ARG A 45 -1.58 -6.39 -1.23
CA ARG A 45 -2.83 -6.00 -0.59
C ARG A 45 -2.93 -6.61 0.79
N PHE A 46 -3.61 -5.92 1.71
CA PHE A 46 -3.92 -6.45 3.04
C PHE A 46 -5.21 -7.28 2.99
N THR A 47 -5.09 -8.61 2.91
CA THR A 47 -6.23 -9.50 2.64
C THR A 47 -7.35 -9.47 3.69
N PRO A 48 -7.10 -9.27 5.01
CA PRO A 48 -8.19 -9.19 5.98
C PRO A 48 -9.15 -8.02 5.79
N LEU A 49 -8.78 -7.01 4.99
CA LEU A 49 -9.65 -5.86 4.69
C LEU A 49 -10.99 -6.28 4.06
N GLN A 50 -11.00 -7.33 3.22
CA GLN A 50 -12.24 -7.80 2.62
C GLN A 50 -13.21 -8.34 3.67
N MET A 51 -12.72 -9.14 4.62
CA MET A 51 -13.58 -9.68 5.68
C MET A 51 -14.10 -8.57 6.58
N ALA A 52 -13.26 -7.62 6.96
CA ALA A 52 -13.68 -6.46 7.75
C ALA A 52 -14.82 -5.69 7.05
N LEU A 53 -14.70 -5.46 5.74
CA LEU A 53 -15.76 -4.79 4.96
C LEU A 53 -17.06 -5.62 4.90
N LEU A 54 -16.96 -6.95 4.76
CA LEU A 54 -18.12 -7.83 4.71
C LEU A 54 -18.84 -7.96 6.06
N THR A 55 -18.11 -7.90 7.17
CA THR A 55 -18.67 -7.97 8.53
C THR A 55 -19.05 -6.61 9.10
N GLY A 56 -18.72 -5.52 8.40
CA GLY A 56 -18.92 -4.15 8.89
C GLY A 56 -17.94 -3.75 9.99
N GLU A 57 -16.85 -4.50 10.16
CA GLU A 57 -15.78 -4.16 11.07
C GLU A 57 -14.81 -3.14 10.46
N ASN A 58 -14.15 -2.37 11.32
CA ASN A 58 -13.10 -1.45 10.90
C ASN A 58 -11.73 -2.13 11.02
N VAL A 59 -10.94 -2.10 9.94
CA VAL A 59 -9.51 -2.43 10.07
C VAL A 59 -8.84 -1.29 10.83
N PRO A 60 -8.24 -1.54 12.00
CA PRO A 60 -7.57 -0.49 12.76
C PRO A 60 -6.45 0.11 11.91
N SER A 61 -6.30 1.44 11.97
CA SER A 61 -5.09 2.06 11.43
C SER A 61 -3.87 1.49 12.16
N ALA A 62 -2.72 1.36 11.48
CA ALA A 62 -1.53 0.71 12.02
C ALA A 62 -1.08 1.26 13.41
N SER A 63 -1.44 2.50 13.76
CA SER A 63 -1.18 3.08 15.08
C SER A 63 -1.97 2.45 16.23
N HIS A 64 -3.13 1.84 15.94
CA HIS A 64 -4.00 1.18 16.91
C HIS A 64 -3.74 -0.33 17.05
N TRP A 65 -2.83 -0.89 16.26
CA TRP A 65 -2.43 -2.29 16.40
C TRP A 65 -1.55 -2.49 17.64
N PRO A 66 -1.51 -3.70 18.22
CA PRO A 66 -0.58 -4.05 19.29
C PRO A 66 0.87 -3.67 18.93
N GLU A 67 1.61 -3.07 19.88
CA GLU A 67 2.98 -2.57 19.65
C GLU A 67 3.91 -3.62 19.02
N HIS A 68 3.81 -4.88 19.44
CA HIS A 68 4.64 -5.97 18.95
C HIS A 68 4.39 -6.30 17.46
N LEU A 69 3.25 -5.89 16.89
CA LEU A 69 2.95 -6.07 15.47
C LEU A 69 3.32 -4.85 14.61
N LYS A 70 3.52 -3.67 15.22
CA LYS A 70 3.76 -2.43 14.46
C LYS A 70 5.03 -2.50 13.61
N ALA A 71 6.09 -3.10 14.14
CA ALA A 71 7.36 -3.26 13.41
C ALA A 71 7.18 -4.09 12.13
N PHE A 72 6.35 -5.13 12.18
CA PHE A 72 5.98 -5.94 11.01
C PHE A 72 5.13 -5.13 10.03
N LEU A 73 4.04 -4.52 10.51
CA LEU A 73 3.10 -3.77 9.66
C LEU A 73 3.78 -2.58 8.95
N TYR A 74 4.74 -1.91 9.59
CA TYR A 74 5.47 -0.79 8.99
C TYR A 74 6.45 -1.19 7.89
N GLN A 75 6.68 -2.49 7.66
CA GLN A 75 7.40 -2.96 6.47
C GLN A 75 6.53 -2.85 5.21
N TYR A 76 5.21 -2.77 5.34
CA TYR A 76 4.29 -2.57 4.22
C TYR A 76 3.95 -1.09 4.06
N VAL A 77 4.65 -0.46 3.14
CA VAL A 77 4.59 0.97 2.90
C VAL A 77 3.48 1.28 1.91
N PRO A 78 2.51 2.16 2.22
CA PRO A 78 1.46 2.52 1.27
C PRO A 78 2.06 3.08 -0.03
N LEU A 79 1.65 2.51 -1.17
CA LEU A 79 2.10 2.95 -2.47
C LEU A 79 1.60 4.38 -2.72
N PRO A 80 2.49 5.38 -2.92
CA PRO A 80 2.05 6.74 -3.25
C PRO A 80 1.25 6.75 -4.55
N THR A 81 0.47 7.81 -4.77
CA THR A 81 -0.17 8.04 -6.08
C THR A 81 0.89 8.10 -7.17
N LEU A 82 0.77 7.21 -8.15
CA LEU A 82 1.65 7.18 -9.32
C LEU A 82 0.97 7.85 -10.52
N PRO A 83 1.73 8.45 -11.44
CA PRO A 83 1.19 8.87 -12.72
C PRO A 83 0.61 7.67 -13.50
N PRO A 84 -0.35 7.92 -14.40
CA PRO A 84 -0.92 6.87 -15.23
C PRO A 84 0.16 6.23 -16.12
N GLY A 85 0.08 4.92 -16.30
CA GLY A 85 0.95 4.19 -17.20
C GLY A 85 0.61 4.44 -18.67
N PRO A 86 1.51 4.08 -19.60
CA PRO A 86 1.30 4.22 -21.04
C PRO A 86 0.19 3.29 -21.57
N HIS A 87 -0.13 2.23 -20.83
CA HIS A 87 -1.17 1.27 -21.18
C HIS A 87 -2.23 1.20 -20.08
N PRO A 88 -3.52 1.10 -20.45
CA PRO A 88 -4.58 0.94 -19.47
C PRO A 88 -4.46 -0.42 -18.78
N LEU A 89 -4.69 -0.43 -17.48
CA LEU A 89 -4.79 -1.66 -16.70
C LEU A 89 -6.21 -2.25 -16.84
N PRO A 90 -6.38 -3.58 -16.68
CA PRO A 90 -7.69 -4.24 -16.76
C PRO A 90 -8.63 -3.90 -15.59
N GLY A 91 -8.24 -2.99 -14.70
CA GLY A 91 -9.02 -2.62 -13.53
C GLY A 91 -8.86 -1.15 -13.17
N THR A 92 -9.69 -0.71 -12.23
CA THR A 92 -9.76 0.70 -11.87
C THR A 92 -8.70 1.08 -10.86
N VAL A 93 -7.94 2.14 -11.16
CA VAL A 93 -6.93 2.73 -10.28
C VAL A 93 -7.41 4.08 -9.78
N HIS A 94 -7.31 4.31 -8.48
CA HIS A 94 -7.66 5.59 -7.87
C HIS A 94 -6.62 6.05 -6.85
N ALA A 95 -6.58 7.36 -6.62
CA ALA A 95 -5.95 7.92 -5.44
C ALA A 95 -6.97 7.92 -4.29
N GLN A 96 -6.53 7.58 -3.09
CA GLN A 96 -7.35 7.67 -1.89
C GLN A 96 -6.57 8.39 -0.79
N GLY A 97 -7.23 9.38 -0.17
CA GLY A 97 -6.68 10.13 0.94
C GLY A 97 -6.41 9.26 2.17
N ARG A 98 -5.35 9.61 2.91
CA ARG A 98 -5.01 8.99 4.19
C ARG A 98 -5.22 9.97 5.35
N ASP A 99 -5.26 9.40 6.55
CA ASP A 99 -5.29 10.17 7.78
C ASP A 99 -4.07 11.12 7.85
N PRO A 100 -4.29 12.45 7.92
CA PRO A 100 -3.22 13.45 7.97
C PRO A 100 -2.38 13.39 9.26
N HIS A 101 -2.86 12.68 10.29
CA HIS A 101 -2.15 12.51 11.57
C HIS A 101 -1.45 11.14 11.69
N GLY A 102 -1.51 10.31 10.66
CA GLY A 102 -0.80 9.03 10.61
C GLY A 102 0.70 9.16 10.31
N LEU A 103 1.43 8.04 10.37
CA LEU A 103 2.88 7.98 10.02
C LEU A 103 3.16 8.08 8.51
N ARG A 104 2.14 7.90 7.69
CA ARG A 104 2.17 7.79 6.23
C ARG A 104 0.96 8.58 5.72
N THR A 105 1.14 9.89 5.62
CA THR A 105 0.06 10.89 5.43
C THR A 105 -0.24 11.21 3.97
N TRP A 106 0.54 10.68 3.03
CA TRP A 106 0.32 10.90 1.61
C TRP A 106 -0.86 10.08 1.09
N ASP A 107 -1.48 10.58 0.03
CA ASP A 107 -2.49 9.83 -0.72
C ASP A 107 -1.87 8.56 -1.30
N HIS A 108 -2.59 7.45 -1.15
CA HIS A 108 -2.14 6.16 -1.65
C HIS A 108 -2.89 5.73 -2.91
N THR A 109 -2.28 4.84 -3.66
CA THR A 109 -2.90 4.23 -4.84
C THR A 109 -3.76 3.03 -4.42
N THR A 110 -4.94 2.90 -5.02
CA THR A 110 -5.80 1.72 -4.93
C THR A 110 -5.95 1.05 -6.30
N TYR A 111 -6.15 -0.26 -6.33
CA TYR A 111 -6.52 -1.02 -7.54
C TYR A 111 -7.73 -1.91 -7.24
N GLN A 112 -8.79 -1.76 -8.01
CA GLN A 112 -10.06 -2.47 -7.78
C GLN A 112 -10.55 -2.28 -6.32
N GLY A 113 -10.39 -1.07 -5.78
CA GLY A 113 -10.72 -0.71 -4.41
C GLY A 113 -9.69 -1.12 -3.34
N TRP A 114 -8.77 -2.04 -3.64
CA TRP A 114 -7.73 -2.47 -2.69
C TRP A 114 -6.63 -1.41 -2.52
N PRO A 115 -6.35 -0.94 -1.29
CA PRO A 115 -5.14 -0.16 -1.02
C PRO A 115 -3.88 -0.96 -1.34
N LEU A 116 -2.93 -0.33 -2.04
CA LEU A 116 -1.70 -0.97 -2.48
C LEU A 116 -0.54 -0.65 -1.55
N TYR A 117 0.31 -1.65 -1.33
CA TYR A 117 1.48 -1.56 -0.48
C TYR A 117 2.71 -2.07 -1.20
N LEU A 118 3.86 -1.47 -0.89
CA LEU A 118 5.19 -1.97 -1.22
C LEU A 118 5.77 -2.64 0.01
N TYR A 119 6.45 -3.76 -0.16
CA TYR A 119 7.24 -4.35 0.93
C TYR A 119 8.63 -3.72 0.97
N ALA A 120 9.02 -3.23 2.14
CA ALA A 120 10.24 -2.45 2.37
C ALA A 120 11.54 -3.14 1.95
N HIS A 121 11.55 -4.47 1.95
CA HIS A 121 12.75 -5.27 1.68
C HIS A 121 12.76 -5.88 0.27
N ASP A 122 11.69 -5.69 -0.51
CA ASP A 122 11.69 -6.10 -1.91
C ASP A 122 12.70 -5.30 -2.74
N ARG A 123 13.24 -5.96 -3.75
CA ARG A 123 14.16 -5.37 -4.71
C ARG A 123 13.54 -5.45 -6.09
N PRO A 124 13.60 -4.38 -6.90
CA PRO A 124 13.09 -4.44 -8.27
C PRO A 124 13.75 -5.55 -9.08
N GLY A 125 12.97 -6.23 -9.91
CA GLY A 125 13.41 -7.33 -10.77
C GLY A 125 13.73 -8.63 -10.01
N GLN A 126 13.42 -8.71 -8.71
CA GLN A 126 13.58 -9.93 -7.92
C GLN A 126 12.20 -10.52 -7.56
N PRO A 127 12.15 -11.83 -7.24
CA PRO A 127 10.93 -12.44 -6.73
C PRO A 127 10.38 -11.73 -5.49
N PRO A 128 9.05 -11.67 -5.31
CA PRO A 128 8.42 -11.10 -4.13
C PRO A 128 8.88 -11.81 -2.84
N CYS A 129 9.33 -11.05 -1.84
CA CYS A 129 9.68 -11.58 -0.52
C CYS A 129 8.75 -11.11 0.61
N GLY A 130 7.82 -10.20 0.30
CA GLY A 130 6.82 -9.68 1.23
C GLY A 130 5.51 -10.47 1.29
N ASP A 131 5.43 -11.63 0.63
CA ASP A 131 4.24 -12.47 0.68
C ASP A 131 4.11 -13.14 2.06
N VAL A 132 3.04 -12.80 2.76
CA VAL A 132 2.63 -13.38 4.02
C VAL A 132 1.22 -13.92 3.80
N PRO A 133 1.07 -15.24 3.56
CA PRO A 133 -0.21 -15.84 3.26
C PRO A 133 -1.30 -15.40 4.24
N HIS A 134 -2.46 -15.06 3.69
CA HIS A 134 -3.64 -14.59 4.44
C HIS A 134 -3.51 -13.23 5.15
N LEU A 135 -2.37 -12.54 5.01
CA LEU A 135 -2.18 -11.20 5.58
C LEU A 135 -1.83 -10.16 4.52
N PHE A 136 -0.70 -10.36 3.83
CA PHE A 136 -0.24 -9.52 2.74
C PHE A 136 0.16 -10.38 1.56
N THR A 137 -0.65 -10.35 0.49
CA THR A 137 -0.38 -11.17 -0.69
C THR A 137 -0.11 -10.29 -1.90
N PRO A 138 0.71 -10.73 -2.87
CA PRO A 138 0.85 -10.06 -4.15
C PRO A 138 -0.51 -9.81 -4.80
N VAL A 139 -0.67 -8.62 -5.40
CA VAL A 139 -1.91 -8.24 -6.07
C VAL A 139 -1.99 -8.93 -7.41
N ARG A 140 -3.11 -9.62 -7.64
CA ARG A 140 -3.38 -10.28 -8.93
C ARG A 140 -4.27 -9.41 -9.80
N LEU A 141 -4.08 -9.48 -11.11
CA LEU A 141 -4.91 -8.75 -12.07
C LEU A 141 -6.35 -9.27 -12.11
N ASP A 142 -6.53 -10.57 -11.84
CA ASP A 142 -7.82 -11.29 -11.86
C ASP A 142 -8.54 -11.30 -10.50
N GLN A 143 -8.01 -10.61 -9.50
CA GLN A 143 -8.59 -10.64 -8.16
C GLN A 143 -9.96 -9.93 -8.13
N ALA A 144 -10.86 -10.44 -7.28
CA ALA A 144 -12.13 -9.77 -7.03
C ALA A 144 -11.92 -8.34 -6.48
N PRO A 145 -12.71 -7.36 -6.92
CA PRO A 145 -12.68 -6.02 -6.36
C PRO A 145 -13.10 -6.01 -4.90
N LEU A 146 -12.58 -5.04 -4.13
CA LEU A 146 -13.16 -4.77 -2.82
C LEU A 146 -14.57 -4.22 -2.99
N PRO A 147 -15.53 -4.68 -2.17
CA PRO A 147 -16.84 -4.05 -2.11
C PRO A 147 -16.67 -2.56 -1.81
N GLY A 148 -17.28 -1.70 -2.61
CA GLY A 148 -17.26 -0.26 -2.34
C GLY A 148 -17.95 0.06 -1.01
N PRO A 149 -17.74 1.25 -0.43
CA PRO A 149 -18.35 1.67 0.85
C PRO A 149 -19.89 1.66 0.86
N HIS A 150 -20.54 1.54 -0.31
CA HIS A 150 -21.99 1.42 -0.45
C HIS A 150 -22.49 -0.02 -0.64
N HIS A 151 -21.60 -1.00 -0.71
CA HIS A 151 -21.98 -2.40 -0.89
C HIS A 151 -22.34 -3.02 0.47
N ARG A 152 -23.41 -2.55 1.11
CA ARG A 152 -24.09 -3.36 2.12
C ARG A 152 -24.78 -4.50 1.37
N PRO A 153 -24.53 -5.78 1.71
CA PRO A 153 -25.52 -6.79 1.40
C PRO A 153 -26.79 -6.38 2.16
N HIS A 154 -27.87 -6.12 1.43
CA HIS A 154 -29.18 -6.14 2.04
C HIS A 154 -29.37 -7.55 2.62
N GLY A 155 -29.25 -7.68 3.93
CA GLY A 155 -29.62 -8.90 4.64
C GLY A 155 -31.13 -9.13 4.51
N PRO A 156 -31.58 -10.40 4.62
CA PRO A 156 -33.00 -10.76 4.56
C PRO A 156 -33.82 -10.16 5.70
#